data_AF-A0AAN7B1Q7-F1
#
_entry.id   AF-A0AAN7B1Q7-F1
#
_cell.length_a   1.000
_cell.length_b   1.000
_cell.length_c   1.000
_cell.angle_alpha   90.00
_cell.angle_beta   90.00
_cell.angle_gamma   90.00
#
_symmetry.space_group_name_H-M   'P 1'
#
loop_
_entity.id
_entity.type
_entity.pdbx_description
1 polymer ?
#
loop_
_entity_poly.entity_id
_entity_poly.type
_entity_poly.pdbx_seq_one_letter_code
_entity_poly.pdbx_strand_id
1 'polypeptide(L)'
;MTFKKDLTTSPKQKLKSSIQRSLRTSLLQTYPLLNPFIEEIMPKKASLEQMKLPDRVSLYVCEGQPLFFQHDNDVVLPHLKLVHRFPQCFPTIRIDRGAIRFVLSGATLMAPGLTSAGGRLPEPNAREGMETLGEGAPNEGADEEGRWSRELEKGEPVVVVAEGKEEAAAVGILVMGTKEIKEKGKGPVMEDAHFLGDGLWRLNVE
;
A
#
# COMPACT_ATOMS: atom_id res chain seq x y z
N MET A 1 0.74 0.47 -14.27
CA MET A 1 -0.32 1.23 -13.60
C MET A 1 0.16 2.50 -12.91
N THR A 2 -0.14 3.67 -13.49
CA THR A 2 0.00 4.96 -12.81
C THR A 2 -1.18 5.87 -13.16
N PHE A 3 -1.87 6.43 -12.17
CA PHE A 3 -3.11 7.20 -12.37
C PHE A 3 -2.87 8.69 -12.69
N LYS A 4 -2.02 9.01 -13.67
CA LYS A 4 -1.61 10.42 -13.92
C LYS A 4 -2.74 11.32 -14.41
N LYS A 5 -3.73 10.74 -15.10
CA LYS A 5 -4.90 11.44 -15.62
C LYS A 5 -6.05 11.32 -14.64
N ASP A 6 -6.97 12.28 -14.67
CA ASP A 6 -8.23 12.14 -13.94
C ASP A 6 -8.99 10.92 -14.42
N LEU A 7 -9.52 10.15 -13.47
CA LEU A 7 -10.33 8.98 -13.73
C LEU A 7 -11.79 9.37 -13.78
N THR A 8 -12.51 8.84 -14.77
CA THR A 8 -13.96 8.95 -14.81
C THR A 8 -14.59 7.93 -13.88
N THR A 9 -15.53 8.37 -13.06
CA THR A 9 -16.32 7.49 -12.21
C THR A 9 -17.15 6.51 -13.05
N SER A 10 -17.22 5.26 -12.60
CA SER A 10 -18.11 4.25 -13.18
C SER A 10 -19.17 3.82 -12.16
N PRO A 11 -20.32 3.27 -12.57
CA PRO A 11 -21.30 2.72 -11.65
C PRO A 11 -20.69 1.68 -10.71
N LYS A 12 -21.03 1.77 -9.42
CA LYS A 12 -20.65 0.81 -8.38
C LYS A 12 -21.52 -0.44 -8.49
N GLN A 13 -20.90 -1.63 -8.46
CA GLN A 13 -21.59 -2.92 -8.41
C GLN A 13 -21.39 -3.57 -7.05
N LYS A 14 -22.49 -3.92 -6.37
CA LYS A 14 -22.42 -4.69 -5.12
C LYS A 14 -21.81 -6.07 -5.36
N LEU A 15 -20.83 -6.44 -4.55
CA LEU A 15 -20.23 -7.77 -4.59
C LEU A 15 -21.12 -8.78 -3.88
N LYS A 16 -21.17 -10.00 -4.42
CA LYS A 16 -21.85 -11.13 -3.77
C LYS A 16 -21.16 -11.44 -2.45
N SER A 17 -21.93 -11.85 -1.43
CA SER A 17 -21.38 -12.14 -0.10
C SER A 17 -20.32 -13.25 -0.08
N SER A 18 -20.33 -14.18 -1.05
CA SER A 18 -19.27 -15.19 -1.19
C SER A 18 -17.95 -14.57 -1.65
N ILE A 19 -18.00 -13.67 -2.65
CA ILE A 19 -16.84 -12.96 -3.17
C ILE A 19 -16.27 -12.03 -2.10
N GLN A 20 -17.11 -11.28 -1.39
CA GLN A 20 -16.68 -10.40 -0.29
C GLN A 20 -15.95 -11.17 0.81
N ARG A 21 -16.44 -12.37 1.18
CA ARG A 21 -15.76 -13.24 2.15
C ARG A 21 -14.40 -13.72 1.63
N SER A 22 -14.34 -14.19 0.38
CA SER A 22 -13.09 -14.64 -0.24
C SER A 22 -12.05 -13.51 -0.32
N LEU A 23 -12.48 -12.31 -0.73
CA LEU A 23 -11.61 -11.15 -0.82
C LEU A 23 -11.10 -10.74 0.56
N ARG A 24 -11.98 -10.71 1.57
CA ARG A 24 -11.58 -10.43 2.96
C ARG A 24 -10.53 -11.42 3.46
N THR A 25 -10.71 -12.71 3.21
CA THR A 25 -9.70 -13.73 3.57
C THR A 25 -8.37 -13.48 2.87
N SER A 26 -8.39 -13.23 1.55
CA SER A 26 -7.17 -12.93 0.79
C SER A 26 -6.47 -11.67 1.31
N LEU A 27 -7.22 -10.61 1.64
CA LEU A 27 -6.67 -9.36 2.15
C LEU A 27 -6.01 -9.55 3.51
N LEU A 28 -6.59 -10.35 4.41
CA LEU A 28 -6.00 -10.63 5.73
C LEU A 28 -4.80 -11.58 5.64
N GLN A 29 -4.68 -12.37 4.57
CA GLN A 29 -3.47 -13.13 4.29
C GLN A 29 -2.34 -12.23 3.80
N THR A 30 -2.64 -11.25 2.94
CA THR A 30 -1.65 -10.29 2.43
C THR A 30 -1.27 -9.22 3.45
N TYR A 31 -2.24 -8.74 4.23
CA TYR A 31 -2.12 -7.66 5.21
C TYR A 31 -2.63 -8.13 6.59
N PRO A 32 -1.93 -9.06 7.24
CA PRO A 32 -2.39 -9.68 8.49
C PRO A 32 -2.56 -8.68 9.64
N LEU A 33 -1.83 -7.56 9.60
CA LEU A 33 -1.94 -6.48 10.60
C LEU A 33 -3.25 -5.70 10.51
N LEU A 34 -4.08 -5.93 9.49
CA LEU A 34 -5.45 -5.40 9.42
C LEU A 34 -6.43 -6.21 10.27
N ASN A 35 -6.07 -7.41 10.74
CA ASN A 35 -6.96 -8.27 11.54
C ASN A 35 -7.65 -7.56 12.72
N PRO A 36 -6.94 -6.74 13.53
CA PRO A 36 -7.58 -6.04 14.65
C PRO A 36 -8.60 -4.98 14.20
N PHE A 37 -8.45 -4.43 12.99
CA PHE A 37 -9.21 -3.28 12.49
C PHE A 37 -10.27 -3.68 11.44
N ILE A 38 -10.31 -4.94 11.03
CA ILE A 38 -11.09 -5.36 9.86
C ILE A 38 -12.60 -5.19 10.01
N GLU A 39 -13.15 -5.21 11.24
CA GLU A 39 -14.57 -4.93 11.47
C GLU A 39 -14.89 -3.45 11.31
N GLU A 40 -13.93 -2.55 11.51
CA GLU A 40 -14.06 -1.12 11.19
C GLU A 40 -13.90 -0.87 9.68
N ILE A 41 -12.96 -1.57 9.04
CA ILE A 41 -12.61 -1.37 7.62
C ILE A 41 -13.64 -2.00 6.68
N MET A 42 -14.06 -3.23 6.99
CA MET A 42 -15.02 -4.01 6.20
C MET A 42 -16.02 -4.72 7.13
N PRO A 43 -16.97 -3.98 7.75
CA PRO A 43 -17.95 -4.56 8.65
C PRO A 43 -18.72 -5.71 7.98
N LYS A 44 -18.98 -6.81 8.70
CA LYS A 44 -19.66 -8.00 8.13
C LYS A 44 -21.02 -7.72 7.49
N LYS A 45 -21.74 -6.70 7.98
CA LYS A 45 -23.06 -6.30 7.48
C LYS A 45 -22.98 -5.23 6.38
N ALA A 46 -21.83 -4.59 6.21
CA ALA A 46 -21.63 -3.58 5.18
C ALA A 46 -21.54 -4.23 3.79
N SER A 47 -22.09 -3.54 2.80
CA SER A 47 -21.99 -3.94 1.40
C SER A 47 -20.64 -3.49 0.85
N LEU A 48 -19.85 -4.44 0.35
CA LEU A 48 -18.66 -4.11 -0.43
C LEU A 48 -19.05 -3.92 -1.90
N GLU A 49 -18.63 -2.82 -2.50
CA GLU A 49 -18.93 -2.43 -3.86
C GLU A 49 -17.65 -2.43 -4.71
N GLN A 50 -17.77 -2.78 -5.99
CA GLN A 50 -16.69 -2.73 -6.97
C GLN A 50 -17.02 -1.68 -8.02
N MET A 51 -16.09 -0.77 -8.27
CA MET A 51 -16.11 0.18 -9.37
C MET A 51 -15.06 -0.23 -10.41
N LYS A 52 -15.50 -0.48 -11.65
CA LYS A 52 -14.58 -0.78 -12.77
C LYS A 52 -14.11 0.53 -13.40
N LEU A 53 -12.83 0.81 -13.28
CA LEU A 53 -12.17 2.00 -13.79
C LEU A 53 -11.48 1.70 -15.13
N PRO A 54 -11.05 2.73 -15.87
CA PRO A 54 -10.18 2.57 -17.04
C PRO A 54 -8.91 1.75 -16.73
N ASP A 55 -8.23 1.29 -17.77
CA ASP A 55 -6.97 0.54 -17.67
C ASP A 55 -7.08 -0.75 -16.83
N ARG A 56 -8.26 -1.38 -16.86
CA ARG A 56 -8.56 -2.67 -16.21
C ARG A 56 -8.35 -2.64 -14.69
N VAL A 57 -8.68 -1.51 -14.08
CA VAL A 57 -8.59 -1.32 -12.63
C VAL A 57 -9.95 -1.56 -11.99
N SER A 58 -9.95 -2.34 -10.91
CA SER A 58 -11.10 -2.49 -10.02
C SER A 58 -10.81 -1.78 -8.71
N LEU A 59 -11.68 -0.84 -8.32
CA LEU A 59 -11.65 -0.18 -7.02
C LEU A 59 -12.73 -0.78 -6.12
N TYR A 60 -12.35 -1.20 -4.92
CA TYR A 60 -13.24 -1.73 -3.89
C TYR A 60 -13.58 -0.63 -2.89
N VAL A 61 -14.88 -0.35 -2.76
CA VAL A 61 -15.45 0.73 -1.94
C VAL A 61 -16.37 0.12 -0.91
N CYS A 62 -16.26 0.56 0.35
CA CYS A 62 -17.18 0.18 1.41
C CYS A 62 -17.65 1.44 2.14
N GLU A 63 -18.97 1.61 2.30
CA GLU A 63 -19.56 2.76 2.99
C GLU A 63 -19.05 4.12 2.48
N GLY A 64 -18.88 4.25 1.15
CA GLY A 64 -18.37 5.47 0.51
C GLY A 64 -16.87 5.70 0.69
N GLN A 65 -16.13 4.75 1.27
CA GLN A 65 -14.68 4.85 1.45
C GLN A 65 -13.94 3.91 0.48
N PRO A 66 -12.95 4.40 -0.28
CA PRO A 66 -12.12 3.54 -1.12
C PRO A 66 -11.13 2.77 -0.23
N LEU A 67 -11.13 1.45 -0.32
CA LEU A 67 -10.33 0.59 0.55
C LEU A 67 -9.13 0.00 -0.17
N PHE A 68 -9.38 -0.66 -1.30
CA PHE A 68 -8.37 -1.40 -2.05
C PHE A 68 -8.62 -1.26 -3.54
N PHE A 69 -7.58 -1.45 -4.35
CA PHE A 69 -7.71 -1.52 -5.79
C PHE A 69 -6.88 -2.68 -6.35
N GLN A 70 -7.22 -3.11 -7.55
CA GLN A 70 -6.56 -4.20 -8.25
C GLN A 70 -6.44 -3.84 -9.73
N HIS A 71 -5.25 -3.99 -10.28
CA HIS A 71 -5.02 -3.97 -11.72
C HIS A 71 -5.13 -5.39 -12.27
N ASP A 72 -5.90 -5.60 -13.33
CA ASP A 72 -6.05 -6.92 -13.94
C ASP A 72 -6.34 -8.02 -12.88
N ASN A 73 -5.49 -9.04 -12.79
CA ASN A 73 -5.52 -10.09 -11.77
C ASN A 73 -4.26 -10.07 -10.89
N ASP A 74 -3.62 -8.90 -10.80
CA ASP A 74 -2.44 -8.69 -9.95
C ASP A 74 -2.82 -8.69 -8.46
N VAL A 75 -1.82 -8.50 -7.60
CA VAL A 75 -2.03 -8.35 -6.15
C VAL A 75 -2.95 -7.17 -5.85
N VAL A 76 -3.83 -7.35 -4.86
CA VAL A 76 -4.73 -6.29 -4.39
C VAL A 76 -3.94 -5.32 -3.52
N LEU A 77 -3.92 -4.05 -3.91
CA LEU A 77 -3.19 -2.97 -3.23
C LEU A 77 -4.13 -2.12 -2.37
N PRO A 78 -3.69 -1.64 -1.20
CA PRO A 78 -4.50 -0.73 -0.39
C PRO A 78 -4.57 0.64 -1.06
N HIS A 79 -5.71 1.31 -0.95
CA HIS A 79 -5.85 2.70 -1.36
C HIS A 79 -5.13 3.61 -0.35
N LEU A 80 -4.52 4.72 -0.79
CA LEU A 80 -3.75 5.60 0.12
C LEU A 80 -4.58 6.15 1.28
N LYS A 81 -5.86 6.49 1.06
CA LYS A 81 -6.79 6.88 2.15
C LYS A 81 -6.94 5.80 3.23
N LEU A 82 -6.88 4.52 2.87
CA LEU A 82 -6.88 3.43 3.86
C LEU A 82 -5.53 3.37 4.59
N VAL A 83 -4.43 3.50 3.85
CA VAL A 83 -3.07 3.53 4.41
C VAL A 83 -2.92 4.67 5.42
N HIS A 84 -3.40 5.87 5.14
CA HIS A 84 -3.35 7.02 6.05
C HIS A 84 -4.15 6.78 7.35
N ARG A 85 -5.25 6.01 7.28
CA ARG A 85 -6.03 5.65 8.48
C ARG A 85 -5.38 4.56 9.33
N PHE A 86 -4.66 3.63 8.71
CA PHE A 86 -4.03 2.49 9.39
C PHE A 86 -2.57 2.29 8.94
N PRO A 87 -1.69 3.29 9.14
CA PRO A 87 -0.33 3.28 8.59
C PRO A 87 0.53 2.12 9.12
N GLN A 88 0.24 1.66 10.34
CA GLN A 88 0.93 0.55 11.00
C GLN A 88 0.66 -0.82 10.37
N CYS A 89 -0.32 -0.93 9.47
CA CYS A 89 -0.80 -2.22 8.96
C CYS A 89 -0.15 -2.67 7.65
N PHE A 90 0.78 -1.88 7.09
CA PHE A 90 1.32 -2.09 5.75
C PHE A 90 2.85 -2.05 5.73
N PRO A 91 3.52 -2.91 4.94
CA PRO A 91 4.96 -2.83 4.75
C PRO A 91 5.41 -1.48 4.21
N THR A 92 6.43 -0.89 4.82
CA THR A 92 6.90 0.47 4.48
C THR A 92 8.36 0.50 4.02
N ILE A 93 8.63 1.42 3.08
CA ILE A 93 9.97 1.92 2.76
C ILE A 93 9.97 3.44 2.78
N ARG A 94 11.09 4.06 3.15
CA ARG A 94 11.21 5.52 3.22
C ARG A 94 12.10 6.06 2.12
N ILE A 95 11.59 7.01 1.36
CA ILE A 95 12.39 7.78 0.40
C ILE A 95 12.96 9.05 1.03
N ASP A 96 14.10 9.50 0.52
CA ASP A 96 14.63 10.82 0.85
C ASP A 96 13.80 11.97 0.27
N ARG A 97 14.10 13.19 0.75
CA ARG A 97 13.44 14.42 0.31
C ARG A 97 13.53 14.67 -1.20
N GLY A 98 14.64 14.29 -1.83
CA GLY A 98 14.90 14.53 -3.25
C GLY A 98 13.99 13.70 -4.16
N ALA A 99 13.63 12.50 -3.72
CA ALA A 99 12.76 11.57 -4.43
C ALA A 99 11.27 11.94 -4.37
N ILE A 100 10.82 12.69 -3.34
CA ILE A 100 9.39 12.98 -3.08
C ILE A 100 8.69 13.53 -4.33
N ARG A 101 9.22 14.59 -4.95
CA ARG A 101 8.60 15.24 -6.10
C ARG A 101 8.42 14.30 -7.30
N PHE A 102 9.32 13.32 -7.44
CA PHE A 102 9.32 12.38 -8.56
C PHE A 102 8.26 11.30 -8.32
N VAL A 103 8.19 10.76 -7.11
CA VAL A 103 7.14 9.80 -6.72
C VAL A 103 5.76 10.43 -6.88
N LEU A 104 5.57 11.68 -6.43
CA LEU A 104 4.31 12.42 -6.59
C LEU A 104 4.03 12.89 -8.02
N SER A 105 4.91 12.60 -8.98
CA SER A 105 4.68 12.79 -10.41
C SER A 105 4.44 11.46 -11.16
N GLY A 106 4.40 10.35 -10.41
CA GLY A 106 4.32 8.99 -10.93
C GLY A 106 5.54 8.60 -11.77
N ALA A 107 6.73 9.03 -11.36
CA ALA A 107 7.98 8.53 -11.92
C ALA A 107 8.38 7.22 -11.23
N THR A 108 9.15 6.39 -11.94
CA THR A 108 9.75 5.18 -11.38
C THR A 108 10.59 5.52 -10.14
N LEU A 109 10.35 4.82 -9.05
CA LEU A 109 11.18 4.89 -7.85
C LEU A 109 12.47 4.12 -8.09
N MET A 110 13.60 4.79 -7.90
CA MET A 110 14.94 4.22 -8.10
C MET A 110 15.63 3.99 -6.76
N ALA A 111 16.46 2.95 -6.68
CA ALA A 111 17.17 2.55 -5.47
C ALA A 111 17.94 3.69 -4.75
N PRO A 112 18.61 4.64 -5.43
CA PRO A 112 19.33 5.72 -4.74
C PRO A 112 18.47 6.58 -3.81
N GLY A 113 17.17 6.71 -4.07
CA GLY A 113 16.24 7.44 -3.20
C GLY A 113 15.96 6.74 -1.87
N LEU A 114 16.33 5.46 -1.74
CA LEU A 114 16.11 4.60 -0.58
C LEU A 114 17.41 4.26 0.17
N THR A 115 18.55 4.27 -0.54
CA THR A 115 19.88 3.97 0.01
C THR A 115 20.69 5.21 0.40
N SER A 116 20.13 6.40 0.20
CA SER A 116 20.72 7.66 0.68
C SER A 116 20.56 7.82 2.20
N ALA A 117 21.19 8.86 2.78
CA ALA A 117 21.10 9.13 4.22
C ALA A 117 19.65 9.36 4.70
N GLY A 118 18.80 9.93 3.84
CA GLY A 118 17.39 10.18 4.10
C GLY A 118 16.50 8.95 3.85
N GLY A 119 16.91 8.05 2.97
CA GLY A 119 16.18 6.82 2.66
C GLY A 119 16.25 5.77 3.78
N ARG A 120 15.25 4.88 3.84
CA ARG A 120 15.25 3.70 4.71
C ARG A 120 14.64 2.52 3.99
N LEU A 121 15.35 1.41 4.06
CA LEU A 121 14.86 0.09 3.70
C LEU A 121 14.47 -0.66 4.99
N PRO A 122 13.72 -1.76 4.87
CA PRO A 122 13.45 -2.64 6.00
C PRO A 122 14.73 -3.12 6.68
N GLU A 123 14.62 -3.41 7.96
CA GLU A 123 15.69 -4.00 8.76
C GLU A 123 15.13 -5.24 9.47
N PRO A 124 15.68 -6.43 9.21
CA PRO A 124 15.27 -7.64 9.91
C PRO A 124 15.31 -7.45 11.43
N ASN A 125 14.26 -7.87 12.13
CA ASN A 125 14.13 -7.78 13.58
C ASN A 125 14.13 -6.34 14.14
N ALA A 126 13.83 -5.32 13.32
CA ALA A 126 13.82 -3.91 13.75
C ALA A 126 12.99 -3.63 15.03
N ARG A 127 11.99 -4.45 15.31
CA ARG A 127 11.10 -4.32 16.47
C ARG A 127 11.09 -5.54 17.39
N GLU A 128 12.22 -6.24 17.47
CA GLU A 128 12.41 -7.28 18.48
C GLU A 128 12.12 -6.71 19.88
N GLY A 129 11.25 -7.40 20.64
CA GLY A 129 10.84 -6.96 21.97
C GLY A 129 9.68 -5.95 22.03
N MET A 130 9.13 -5.52 20.89
CA MET A 130 7.93 -4.68 20.86
C MET A 130 6.63 -5.51 20.96
N GLU A 131 5.57 -4.91 21.48
CA GLU A 131 4.24 -5.53 21.55
C GLU A 131 3.64 -5.72 20.15
N THR A 132 2.92 -6.83 19.95
CA THR A 132 2.19 -7.06 18.69
C THR A 132 0.96 -6.14 18.61
N LEU A 133 0.49 -5.86 17.39
CA LEU A 133 -0.70 -5.03 17.14
C LEU A 133 -2.03 -5.66 17.63
N GLY A 134 -1.96 -6.81 18.30
CA GLY A 134 -3.08 -7.55 18.83
C GLY A 134 -2.73 -9.01 19.06
N GLU A 135 -3.61 -9.71 19.78
CA GLU A 135 -3.51 -11.14 20.01
C GLU A 135 -3.58 -11.89 18.66
N GLY A 136 -2.57 -12.71 18.36
CA GLY A 136 -2.49 -13.48 17.12
C GLY A 136 -2.10 -12.67 15.86
N ALA A 137 -1.87 -11.36 15.97
CA ALA A 137 -1.20 -10.61 14.91
C ALA A 137 0.24 -11.11 14.79
N PRO A 138 0.80 -11.22 13.57
CA PRO A 138 2.22 -11.53 13.46
C PRO A 138 3.01 -10.47 14.20
N ASN A 139 4.19 -10.86 14.67
CA ASN A 139 5.23 -9.90 14.94
C ASN A 139 5.68 -9.38 13.56
N GLU A 140 4.83 -8.54 12.93
CA GLU A 140 4.86 -7.65 11.74
C GLU A 140 4.84 -6.14 12.05
N GLY A 141 5.55 -5.23 11.35
CA GLY A 141 5.46 -3.78 11.65
C GLY A 141 6.76 -2.99 11.53
N ALA A 142 6.66 -1.67 11.73
CA ALA A 142 7.79 -0.74 11.75
C ALA A 142 8.32 -0.50 13.18
N ASP A 143 9.61 -0.22 13.31
CA ASP A 143 10.24 0.24 14.57
C ASP A 143 10.00 1.75 14.82
N GLU A 144 10.61 2.28 15.89
CA GLU A 144 10.54 3.72 16.24
C GLU A 144 11.14 4.64 15.16
N GLU A 145 12.05 4.11 14.32
CA GLU A 145 12.65 4.84 13.20
C GLU A 145 11.88 4.69 11.88
N GLY A 146 10.80 3.89 11.89
CA GLY A 146 9.98 3.58 10.72
C GLY A 146 10.53 2.47 9.81
N ARG A 147 11.50 1.66 10.27
CA ARG A 147 12.04 0.52 9.52
C ARG A 147 11.15 -0.69 9.65
N TRP A 148 10.69 -1.22 8.52
CA TRP A 148 9.91 -2.44 8.51
C TRP A 148 10.73 -3.64 8.99
N SER A 149 10.13 -4.51 9.78
CA SER A 149 10.83 -5.54 10.56
C SER A 149 11.34 -6.77 9.80
N ARG A 150 11.08 -6.85 8.49
CA ARG A 150 11.52 -7.96 7.63
C ARG A 150 11.85 -7.45 6.24
N GLU A 151 12.72 -8.17 5.54
CA GLU A 151 12.93 -7.95 4.11
C GLU A 151 11.65 -8.24 3.33
N LEU A 152 11.46 -7.50 2.24
CA LEU A 152 10.35 -7.64 1.31
C LEU A 152 10.87 -8.19 -0.01
N GLU A 153 10.13 -9.15 -0.55
CA GLU A 153 10.46 -9.81 -1.80
C GLU A 153 9.94 -9.06 -3.03
N LYS A 154 10.51 -9.38 -4.19
CA LYS A 154 9.96 -8.93 -5.47
C LYS A 154 8.51 -9.40 -5.62
N GLY A 155 7.64 -8.50 -6.06
CA GLY A 155 6.20 -8.75 -6.23
C GLY A 155 5.39 -8.46 -4.96
N GLU A 156 6.03 -8.13 -3.84
CA GLU A 156 5.30 -7.72 -2.65
C GLU A 156 4.77 -6.28 -2.76
N PRO A 157 3.56 -6.03 -2.21
CA PRO A 157 3.03 -4.68 -2.08
C PRO A 157 3.79 -3.89 -1.02
N VAL A 158 4.05 -2.61 -1.29
CA VAL A 158 4.80 -1.73 -0.38
C VAL A 158 4.23 -0.32 -0.37
N VAL A 159 4.21 0.28 0.81
CA VAL A 159 3.88 1.68 1.05
C VAL A 159 5.16 2.51 1.08
N VAL A 160 5.17 3.61 0.35
CA VAL A 160 6.27 4.56 0.30
C VAL A 160 5.96 5.74 1.22
N VAL A 161 6.70 5.85 2.31
CA VAL A 161 6.73 7.02 3.20
C VAL A 161 7.89 7.93 2.82
N ALA A 162 7.87 9.18 3.27
CA ALA A 162 8.86 10.18 2.89
C ALA A 162 9.53 10.82 4.10
N GLU A 163 10.83 11.11 3.98
CA GLU A 163 11.59 11.79 5.03
C GLU A 163 10.96 13.14 5.40
N GLY A 164 10.63 13.31 6.68
CA GLY A 164 10.00 14.53 7.20
C GLY A 164 8.53 14.70 6.80
N LYS A 165 7.85 13.62 6.42
CA LYS A 165 6.40 13.58 6.16
C LYS A 165 5.77 12.50 7.03
N GLU A 166 4.60 12.82 7.58
CA GLU A 166 3.81 11.88 8.38
C GLU A 166 3.02 10.92 7.47
N GLU A 167 2.44 11.47 6.39
CA GLU A 167 1.58 10.70 5.50
C GLU A 167 2.34 9.95 4.41
N ALA A 168 1.84 8.76 4.07
CA ALA A 168 2.35 7.98 2.96
C ALA A 168 2.20 8.71 1.62
N ALA A 169 3.25 8.65 0.80
CA ALA A 169 3.31 9.33 -0.49
C ALA A 169 2.78 8.46 -1.64
N ALA A 170 3.01 7.15 -1.59
CA ALA A 170 2.61 6.23 -2.64
C ALA A 170 2.46 4.79 -2.13
N VAL A 171 1.84 3.95 -2.97
CA VAL A 171 1.74 2.50 -2.80
C VAL A 171 1.92 1.83 -4.16
N GLY A 172 2.65 0.72 -4.19
CA GLY A 172 2.84 -0.06 -5.40
C GLY A 172 3.49 -1.41 -5.11
N ILE A 173 4.08 -2.00 -6.14
CA ILE A 173 4.65 -3.35 -6.10
C ILE A 173 6.15 -3.26 -6.31
N LEU A 174 6.91 -3.99 -5.49
CA LEU A 174 8.36 -4.09 -5.65
C LEU A 174 8.71 -4.84 -6.93
N VAL A 175 9.51 -4.23 -7.80
CA VAL A 175 10.12 -4.92 -8.95
C VAL A 175 11.47 -5.57 -8.62
N MET A 176 12.00 -5.27 -7.43
CA MET A 176 13.25 -5.78 -6.87
C MET A 176 13.09 -5.95 -5.34
N GLY A 177 13.61 -7.03 -4.76
CA GLY A 177 13.54 -7.26 -3.31
C GLY A 177 14.43 -6.31 -2.50
N THR A 178 14.05 -5.98 -1.26
CA THR A 178 14.73 -4.94 -0.46
C THR A 178 16.17 -5.29 -0.08
N LYS A 179 16.46 -6.57 0.11
CA LYS A 179 17.83 -7.07 0.29
C LYS A 179 18.70 -6.76 -0.94
N GLU A 180 18.18 -7.05 -2.14
CA GLU A 180 18.88 -6.78 -3.40
C GLU A 180 19.08 -5.27 -3.62
N ILE A 181 18.11 -4.45 -3.24
CA ILE A 181 18.20 -2.98 -3.31
C ILE A 181 19.32 -2.47 -2.38
N LYS A 182 19.40 -3.00 -1.15
CA LYS A 182 20.43 -2.65 -0.16
C LYS A 182 21.83 -3.03 -0.65
N GLU A 183 21.98 -4.19 -1.29
CA GLU A 183 23.26 -4.69 -1.82
C GLU A 183 23.72 -3.95 -3.09
N LYS A 184 22.80 -3.72 -4.05
CA LYS A 184 23.17 -3.14 -5.36
C LYS A 184 23.17 -1.61 -5.37
N GLY A 185 22.29 -0.98 -4.59
CA GLY A 185 22.13 0.48 -4.54
C GLY A 185 21.70 1.14 -5.86
N LYS A 186 21.27 0.36 -6.86
CA LYS A 186 20.89 0.85 -8.19
C LYS A 186 19.78 0.01 -8.81
N GLY A 187 19.06 0.59 -9.76
CA GLY A 187 17.98 -0.05 -10.49
C GLY A 187 16.58 0.42 -10.06
N PRO A 188 15.55 0.01 -10.80
CA PRO A 188 14.17 0.33 -10.48
C PRO A 188 13.73 -0.48 -9.26
N VAL A 189 12.98 0.17 -8.37
CA VAL A 189 12.39 -0.43 -7.17
C VAL A 189 10.87 -0.56 -7.33
N MET A 190 10.25 0.43 -7.96
CA MET A 190 8.81 0.43 -8.23
C MET A 190 8.55 1.25 -9.49
N GLU A 191 7.97 0.63 -10.51
CA GLU A 191 7.68 1.28 -11.80
C GLU A 191 6.32 1.98 -11.79
N ASP A 192 5.38 1.41 -11.05
CA ASP A 192 3.97 1.74 -11.07
C ASP A 192 3.46 1.91 -9.65
N ALA A 193 2.74 3.01 -9.42
CA ALA A 193 2.23 3.35 -8.11
C ALA A 193 0.94 4.16 -8.18
N HIS A 194 0.12 3.96 -7.15
CA HIS A 194 -0.88 4.93 -6.73
C HIS A 194 -0.20 5.92 -5.77
N PHE A 195 -0.29 7.22 -6.06
CA PHE A 195 0.40 8.26 -5.28
C PHE A 195 -0.52 9.41 -4.87
N LEU A 196 -0.09 10.18 -3.88
CA LEU A 196 -0.85 11.30 -3.34
C LEU A 196 -1.10 12.33 -4.43
N GLY A 197 -2.37 12.66 -4.67
CA GLY A 197 -2.73 13.61 -5.72
C GLY A 197 -2.68 13.01 -7.13
N ASP A 198 -2.77 11.70 -7.30
CA ASP A 198 -3.09 11.10 -8.60
C ASP A 198 -4.62 11.08 -8.87
N GLY A 199 -5.02 10.57 -10.03
CA GLY A 199 -6.42 10.47 -10.44
C GLY A 199 -7.25 9.52 -9.58
N LEU A 200 -6.63 8.49 -8.99
CA LEU A 200 -7.34 7.59 -8.06
C LEU A 200 -7.55 8.27 -6.71
N TRP A 201 -6.57 9.03 -6.22
CA TRP A 201 -6.66 9.83 -5.00
C TRP A 201 -7.78 10.87 -5.08
N ARG A 202 -7.86 11.57 -6.23
CA ARG A 202 -8.86 12.59 -6.51
C ARG A 202 -10.24 12.03 -6.83
N LEU A 203 -10.36 10.73 -7.10
CA LEU A 203 -11.63 10.12 -7.49
C LEU A 203 -12.65 10.28 -6.37
N ASN A 204 -13.78 10.91 -6.68
CA ASN A 204 -14.92 10.92 -5.78
C ASN A 204 -15.66 9.59 -5.91
N VAL A 205 -15.82 8.90 -4.79
CA VAL A 205 -16.45 7.57 -4.72
C VAL A 205 -17.79 7.59 -3.99
N GLU A 206 -18.25 8.76 -3.54
CA GLU A 206 -19.59 8.94 -2.97
C GLU A 206 -20.67 8.70 -4.03
#